data_AF-A0A420N0L4-F1
#
_entry.id   AF-A0A420N0L4-F1
#
_cell.length_a   1.000
_cell.length_b   1.000
_cell.length_c   1.000
_cell.angle_alpha   90.00
_cell.angle_beta   90.00
_cell.angle_gamma   90.00
#
_symmetry.space_group_name_H-M   'P 1'
#
loop_
_entity.id
_entity.type
_entity.pdbx_description
1 polymer ?
#
loop_
_entity_poly.entity_id
_entity_poly.type
_entity_poly.pdbx_seq_one_letter_code
_entity_poly.pdbx_strand_id
1 'polypeptide(L)'
;MAANLHSRAAVPDHGQPAGKFAAGPPPSTLAAQLVENISASTKSSKSDENSELKGFFAIIQRVKDDPTLLKTPEDRVEHNHMLIYVYSRAVLEGIRLDDPFLDRTQVRTEGLKAISFLRFSIKETPAVLKHRVAQNWTLWDMAPSFLFYLRTITSHTLQQLQDPLVVPSVEESFKSLSLPPQIALSQFVDKQSPFTSQLTYSVDRMSQALQQLISFCKVAAYPLTASDDAFNNVTSFSESAVWLIDVLGDMRVIQTRYGSNFPASSLHVLQLAQEIERALRRRKGISASVHKKAITLMILLCGEIATSLNPMPMLDIDEETRHTYCMALAIITAASTENTSIGRLAVSGIVDESSMFYTSLPEGTDLWVGCILHNSSISN
;
A
#
# COMPACT_ATOMS: atom_id res chain seq x y z
N MET A 1 -5.84 84.11 -6.38
CA MET A 1 -4.42 84.25 -5.99
C MET A 1 -3.91 82.85 -5.66
N ALA A 2 -2.78 82.47 -6.27
CA ALA A 2 -1.70 81.56 -5.82
C ALA A 2 -1.93 80.62 -4.60
N ALA A 3 -1.32 79.45 -4.45
CA ALA A 3 -0.49 78.59 -5.27
C ALA A 3 -0.32 77.27 -4.47
N ASN A 4 -0.20 76.19 -5.24
CA ASN A 4 0.46 74.92 -4.98
C ASN A 4 1.68 74.96 -4.03
N LEU A 5 1.86 73.98 -3.12
CA LEU A 5 3.01 73.03 -3.09
C LEU A 5 3.30 72.31 -1.73
N HIS A 6 3.54 70.99 -1.88
CA HIS A 6 4.48 70.10 -1.17
C HIS A 6 4.07 69.30 0.10
N SER A 7 3.64 68.06 -0.19
CA SER A 7 4.28 66.78 0.17
C SER A 7 4.66 66.48 1.63
N ARG A 8 3.99 65.49 2.21
CA ARG A 8 4.53 64.69 3.32
C ARG A 8 4.40 63.20 2.99
N ALA A 9 5.56 62.54 2.98
CA ALA A 9 5.81 61.18 2.51
C ALA A 9 5.16 60.08 3.35
N ALA A 10 4.87 58.97 2.68
CA ALA A 10 4.43 57.70 3.23
C ALA A 10 5.58 56.93 3.88
N VAL A 11 5.28 56.24 4.99
CA VAL A 11 6.04 55.12 5.55
C VAL A 11 5.02 54.02 5.88
N PRO A 12 5.12 52.80 5.31
CA PRO A 12 4.22 51.69 5.60
C PRO A 12 4.71 50.88 6.81
N ASP A 13 3.76 50.51 7.67
CA ASP A 13 3.94 49.74 8.91
C ASP A 13 3.96 48.22 8.64
N HIS A 14 4.64 47.52 9.54
CA HIS A 14 5.25 46.21 9.39
C HIS A 14 4.32 45.00 9.22
N GLY A 15 4.82 44.05 8.43
CA GLY A 15 4.22 42.75 8.11
C GLY A 15 3.89 41.84 9.29
N GLN A 16 2.76 41.16 9.14
CA GLN A 16 2.42 39.90 9.82
C GLN A 16 3.31 38.76 9.28
N PRO A 17 3.95 37.95 10.15
CA PRO A 17 4.59 36.72 9.71
C PRO A 17 3.55 35.61 9.59
N ALA A 18 3.47 35.02 8.39
CA ALA A 18 2.80 33.76 8.13
C ALA A 18 3.51 32.63 8.89
N GLY A 19 2.82 32.00 9.83
CA GLY A 19 3.35 30.90 10.63
C GLY A 19 2.39 29.72 10.67
N LYS A 20 2.79 28.61 10.06
CA LYS A 20 2.77 27.23 10.60
C LYS A 20 3.06 26.22 9.48
N PHE A 21 4.34 26.07 9.14
CA PHE A 21 4.84 24.81 8.55
C PHE A 21 5.20 23.87 9.70
N ALA A 22 4.79 22.61 9.57
CA ALA A 22 4.77 21.60 10.63
C ALA A 22 6.14 21.38 11.30
N ALA A 23 6.11 21.29 12.62
CA ALA A 23 7.24 20.97 13.49
C ALA A 23 7.58 19.47 13.40
N GLY A 24 8.44 19.10 12.46
CA GLY A 24 9.25 17.87 12.53
C GLY A 24 10.61 18.15 13.18
N PRO A 25 11.35 17.12 13.63
CA PRO A 25 12.70 17.30 14.16
C PRO A 25 13.62 17.93 13.10
N PRO A 26 14.68 18.66 13.51
CA PRO A 26 15.54 19.41 12.59
C PRO A 26 16.30 18.49 11.61
N PRO A 27 16.69 18.99 10.42
CA PRO A 27 17.44 18.25 9.38
C PRO A 27 18.69 17.51 9.90
N SER A 28 19.24 17.95 11.04
CA SER A 28 20.34 17.33 11.76
C SER A 28 20.06 15.91 12.26
N THR A 29 18.80 15.50 12.46
CA THR A 29 18.47 14.17 12.99
C THR A 29 18.68 13.07 11.94
N LEU A 30 18.29 13.30 10.69
CA LEU A 30 18.52 12.37 9.58
C LEU A 30 20.01 12.17 9.28
N ALA A 31 20.74 13.28 9.17
CA ALA A 31 22.17 13.26 8.93
C ALA A 31 22.94 12.59 10.09
N ALA A 32 22.52 12.82 11.34
CA ALA A 32 23.10 12.14 12.50
C ALA A 32 22.85 10.63 12.49
N GLN A 33 21.61 10.19 12.22
CA GLN A 33 21.27 8.77 12.10
C GLN A 33 22.05 8.08 10.98
N LEU A 34 22.25 8.75 9.85
CA LEU A 34 22.99 8.20 8.72
C LEU A 34 24.47 8.01 9.07
N VAL A 35 25.11 9.01 9.68
CA VAL A 35 26.52 8.92 10.10
C VAL A 35 26.72 7.81 11.13
N GLU A 36 25.81 7.67 12.09
CA GLU A 36 25.86 6.61 13.10
C GLU A 36 25.68 5.20 12.49
N ASN A 37 24.67 5.02 11.63
CA ASN A 37 24.37 3.73 11.01
C ASN A 37 25.48 3.25 10.06
N ILE A 38 26.10 4.16 9.30
CA ILE A 38 27.16 3.80 8.35
C ILE A 38 28.48 3.56 9.07
N SER A 39 28.80 4.34 10.11
CA SER A 39 30.00 4.12 10.93
C SER A 39 30.04 2.72 11.58
N ALA A 40 28.88 2.12 11.82
CA ALA A 40 28.76 0.74 12.30
C ALA A 40 28.90 -0.33 11.20
N SER A 41 28.65 0.01 9.93
CA SER A 41 28.45 -0.96 8.83
C SER A 41 29.62 -1.01 7.84
N THR A 42 30.34 0.10 7.60
CA THR A 42 31.40 0.14 6.57
C THR A 42 32.79 -0.16 7.12
N LYS A 43 33.13 -1.45 7.22
CA LYS A 43 34.53 -1.94 7.29
C LYS A 43 34.79 -3.01 6.22
N SER A 44 34.66 -2.68 4.93
CA SER A 44 35.33 -3.44 3.84
C SER A 44 34.83 -3.00 2.45
N SER A 45 35.64 -2.22 1.74
CA SER A 45 36.08 -2.51 0.34
C SER A 45 36.67 -1.24 -0.27
N LYS A 46 37.84 -1.39 -0.90
CA LYS A 46 38.63 -0.30 -1.51
C LYS A 46 38.41 -0.33 -3.03
N SER A 47 37.67 0.62 -3.57
CA SER A 47 37.68 0.96 -5.00
C SER A 47 37.51 2.47 -5.19
N ASP A 48 37.83 2.96 -6.39
CA ASP A 48 37.84 4.38 -6.79
C ASP A 48 36.43 5.03 -6.74
N GLU A 49 35.37 4.23 -6.83
CA GLU A 49 33.96 4.65 -6.69
C GLU A 49 33.63 5.18 -5.28
N ASN A 50 34.46 4.84 -4.29
CA ASN A 50 34.35 5.34 -2.93
C ASN A 50 34.74 6.84 -2.84
N SER A 51 35.33 7.44 -3.88
CA SER A 51 35.67 8.87 -3.91
C SER A 51 34.44 9.78 -3.97
N GLU A 52 33.45 9.42 -4.79
CA GLU A 52 32.16 10.11 -4.87
C GLU A 52 31.39 9.99 -3.55
N LEU A 53 31.30 8.76 -3.01
CA LEU A 53 30.64 8.50 -1.75
C LEU A 53 31.28 9.28 -0.59
N LYS A 54 32.63 9.33 -0.53
CA LYS A 54 33.37 10.17 0.43
C LYS A 54 33.08 11.66 0.25
N GLY A 55 32.94 12.13 -0.98
CA GLY A 55 32.52 13.49 -1.29
C GLY A 55 31.16 13.81 -0.69
N PHE A 56 30.17 12.93 -0.90
CA PHE A 56 28.84 13.11 -0.31
C PHE A 56 28.85 13.02 1.22
N PHE A 57 29.63 12.12 1.83
CA PHE A 57 29.79 12.09 3.28
C PHE A 57 30.34 13.41 3.86
N ALA A 58 31.29 14.04 3.18
CA ALA A 58 31.81 15.33 3.61
C ALA A 58 30.74 16.44 3.56
N ILE A 59 29.89 16.42 2.54
CA ILE A 59 28.76 17.35 2.43
C ILE A 59 27.73 17.07 3.54
N ILE A 60 27.41 15.80 3.79
CA ILE A 60 26.49 15.38 4.85
C ILE A 60 27.00 15.82 6.22
N GLN A 61 28.27 15.57 6.52
CA GLN A 61 28.88 15.97 7.78
C GLN A 61 28.86 17.48 7.96
N ARG A 62 29.15 18.25 6.89
CA ARG A 62 29.09 19.71 6.94
C ARG A 62 27.68 20.24 7.26
N VAL A 63 26.65 19.66 6.65
CA VAL A 63 25.24 20.06 6.90
C VAL A 63 24.75 19.58 8.28
N LYS A 64 25.25 18.45 8.76
CA LYS A 64 25.02 18.00 10.14
C LYS A 64 25.60 18.98 11.15
N ASP A 65 26.83 19.45 10.91
CA ASP A 65 27.55 20.38 11.79
C ASP A 65 26.97 21.80 11.72
N ASP A 66 26.44 22.20 10.56
CA ASP A 66 25.73 23.47 10.36
C ASP A 66 24.43 23.29 9.54
N PRO A 67 23.28 23.03 10.18
CA PRO A 67 22.00 22.86 9.50
C PRO A 67 21.49 24.13 8.81
N THR A 68 22.06 25.31 9.12
CA THR A 68 21.64 26.59 8.51
C THR A 68 22.07 26.72 7.05
N LEU A 69 22.93 25.81 6.58
CA LEU A 69 23.34 25.70 5.18
C LEU A 69 22.18 25.36 4.24
N LEU A 70 21.12 24.70 4.75
CA LEU A 70 19.90 24.40 3.99
C LEU A 70 18.89 25.56 4.09
N LYS A 71 19.09 26.58 3.25
CA LYS A 71 18.35 27.84 3.32
C LYS A 71 16.97 27.74 2.67
N THR A 72 16.87 27.02 1.57
CA THR A 72 15.64 26.88 0.80
C THR A 72 14.99 25.51 1.01
N PRO A 73 13.66 25.38 0.79
CA PRO A 73 13.00 24.08 0.72
C PRO A 73 13.65 23.15 -0.30
N GLU A 74 14.10 23.69 -1.44
CA GLU A 74 14.79 22.96 -2.50
C GLU A 74 16.12 22.39 -2.02
N ASP A 75 16.93 23.17 -1.29
CA ASP A 75 18.20 22.70 -0.70
C ASP A 75 17.96 21.50 0.23
N ARG A 76 16.86 21.52 1.01
CA ARG A 76 16.49 20.42 1.90
C ARG A 76 16.08 19.17 1.13
N VAL A 77 15.36 19.33 0.03
CA VAL A 77 14.98 18.21 -0.84
C VAL A 77 16.21 17.59 -1.48
N GLU A 78 17.13 18.40 -2.01
CA GLU A 78 18.38 17.93 -2.61
C GLU A 78 19.27 17.22 -1.59
N HIS A 79 19.40 17.80 -0.39
CA HIS A 79 20.15 17.19 0.70
C HIS A 79 19.55 15.84 1.15
N ASN A 80 18.23 15.77 1.33
CA ASN A 80 17.57 14.54 1.76
C ASN A 80 17.58 13.47 0.67
N HIS A 81 17.52 13.87 -0.61
CA HIS A 81 17.75 12.96 -1.73
C HIS A 81 19.18 12.38 -1.71
N MET A 82 20.20 13.23 -1.47
CA MET A 82 21.58 12.78 -1.32
C MET A 82 21.77 11.84 -0.12
N LEU A 83 21.14 12.12 1.02
CA LEU A 83 21.15 11.22 2.18
C LEU A 83 20.58 9.84 1.83
N ILE A 84 19.43 9.80 1.13
CA ILE A 84 18.82 8.55 0.66
C ILE A 84 19.77 7.79 -0.27
N TYR A 85 20.40 8.48 -1.23
CA TYR A 85 21.36 7.88 -2.15
C TYR A 85 22.57 7.28 -1.42
N VAL A 86 23.24 8.05 -0.57
CA VAL A 86 24.43 7.60 0.17
C VAL A 86 24.10 6.45 1.10
N TYR A 87 22.98 6.53 1.82
CA TYR A 87 22.54 5.46 2.71
C TYR A 87 22.26 4.17 1.94
N SER A 88 21.47 4.27 0.87
CA SER A 88 21.09 3.12 0.06
C SER A 88 22.33 2.47 -0.54
N ARG A 89 23.26 3.26 -1.09
CA ARG A 89 24.51 2.76 -1.65
C ARG A 89 25.39 2.10 -0.59
N ALA A 90 25.60 2.74 0.56
CA ALA A 90 26.43 2.19 1.64
C ALA A 90 25.85 0.88 2.22
N VAL A 91 24.53 0.78 2.37
CA VAL A 91 23.89 -0.45 2.87
C VAL A 91 23.83 -1.54 1.79
N LEU A 92 23.45 -1.21 0.56
CA LEU A 92 23.34 -2.18 -0.53
C LEU A 92 24.71 -2.73 -0.96
N GLU A 93 25.76 -1.92 -0.98
CA GLU A 93 27.14 -2.39 -1.25
C GLU A 93 27.63 -3.36 -0.18
N GLY A 94 27.16 -3.23 1.07
CA GLY A 94 27.46 -4.15 2.15
C GLY A 94 26.78 -5.52 2.02
N ILE A 95 25.68 -5.60 1.25
CA ILE A 95 24.91 -6.83 1.05
C ILE A 95 25.46 -7.56 -0.18
N ARG A 96 26.47 -8.40 0.03
CA ARG A 96 27.01 -9.28 -1.02
C ARG A 96 26.11 -10.51 -1.20
N LEU A 97 25.06 -10.37 -2.01
CA LEU A 97 24.09 -11.45 -2.27
C LEU A 97 24.74 -12.73 -2.84
N ASP A 98 25.94 -12.61 -3.42
CA ASP A 98 26.72 -13.73 -3.95
C ASP A 98 27.57 -14.48 -2.92
N ASP A 99 27.63 -14.02 -1.67
CA ASP A 99 28.42 -14.67 -0.64
C ASP A 99 27.70 -15.94 -0.13
N PRO A 100 28.27 -17.15 -0.33
CA PRO A 100 27.66 -18.39 0.16
C PRO A 100 27.59 -18.46 1.70
N PHE A 101 28.33 -17.61 2.41
CA PHE A 101 28.34 -17.51 3.87
C PHE A 101 27.60 -16.26 4.40
N LEU A 102 26.79 -15.62 3.55
CA LEU A 102 26.02 -14.44 3.92
C LEU A 102 25.18 -14.68 5.19
N ASP A 103 25.43 -13.90 6.24
CA ASP A 103 24.59 -13.92 7.43
C ASP A 103 23.25 -13.26 7.12
N ARG A 104 22.27 -14.10 6.81
CA ARG A 104 20.88 -13.69 6.52
C ARG A 104 20.25 -12.89 7.65
N THR A 105 20.66 -13.11 8.90
CA THR A 105 20.14 -12.39 10.07
C THR A 105 20.67 -10.97 10.10
N GLN A 106 21.97 -10.80 9.83
CA GLN A 106 22.59 -9.49 9.69
C GLN A 106 22.01 -8.72 8.51
N VAL A 107 21.90 -9.36 7.34
CA VAL A 107 21.30 -8.73 6.14
C VAL A 107 19.86 -8.30 6.39
N ARG A 108 19.05 -9.15 7.04
CA ARG A 108 17.68 -8.79 7.41
C ARG A 108 17.65 -7.59 8.36
N THR A 109 18.56 -7.54 9.32
CA THR A 109 18.65 -6.45 10.29
C THR A 109 19.02 -5.13 9.60
N GLU A 110 20.04 -5.14 8.73
CA GLU A 110 20.46 -3.96 7.97
C GLU A 110 19.39 -3.53 6.95
N GLY A 111 18.71 -4.48 6.30
CA GLY A 111 17.57 -4.20 5.43
C GLY A 111 16.40 -3.53 6.16
N LEU A 112 16.07 -4.00 7.37
CA LEU A 112 15.03 -3.37 8.20
C LEU A 112 15.41 -1.95 8.64
N LYS A 113 16.68 -1.73 9.03
CA LYS A 113 17.19 -0.38 9.32
C LYS A 113 17.07 0.52 8.10
N ALA A 114 17.40 0.02 6.91
CA ALA A 114 17.32 0.77 5.67
C ALA A 114 15.89 1.18 5.31
N ILE A 115 14.95 0.24 5.39
CA ILE A 115 13.53 0.53 5.16
C ILE A 115 13.02 1.56 6.17
N SER A 116 13.43 1.46 7.44
CA SER A 116 13.07 2.43 8.47
C SER A 116 13.61 3.83 8.16
N PHE A 117 14.88 3.93 7.78
CA PHE A 117 15.52 5.19 7.39
C PHE A 117 14.85 5.82 6.16
N LEU A 118 14.58 5.04 5.11
CA LEU A 118 13.86 5.49 3.92
C LEU A 118 12.47 5.99 4.28
N ARG A 119 11.72 5.23 5.09
CA ARG A 119 10.37 5.60 5.53
C ARG A 119 10.38 6.90 6.33
N PHE A 120 11.36 7.08 7.21
CA PHE A 120 11.52 8.30 8.00
C PHE A 120 11.88 9.50 7.10
N SER A 121 12.85 9.34 6.20
CA SER A 121 13.29 10.38 5.25
C SER A 121 12.17 10.84 4.32
N ILE A 122 11.39 9.91 3.77
CA ILE A 122 10.25 10.20 2.88
C ILE A 122 9.13 10.90 3.65
N LYS A 123 8.83 10.48 4.88
CA LYS A 123 7.83 11.16 5.72
C LYS A 123 8.23 12.60 6.04
N GLU A 124 9.51 12.83 6.32
CA GLU A 124 10.02 14.16 6.65
C GLU A 124 10.05 15.08 5.42
N THR A 125 10.41 14.55 4.24
CA THR A 125 10.48 15.34 3.01
C THR A 125 9.85 14.60 1.83
N PRO A 126 8.51 14.58 1.71
CA PRO A 126 7.82 13.83 0.64
C PRO A 126 8.21 14.27 -0.76
N ALA A 127 8.65 15.52 -0.92
CA ALA A 127 9.09 16.09 -2.19
C ALA A 127 10.33 15.39 -2.78
N VAL A 128 11.12 14.64 -1.99
CA VAL A 128 12.24 13.83 -2.53
C VAL A 128 11.77 12.78 -3.55
N LEU A 129 10.53 12.28 -3.43
CA LEU A 129 9.95 11.34 -4.40
C LEU A 129 9.68 11.98 -5.77
N LYS A 130 9.64 13.31 -5.83
CA LYS A 130 9.47 14.10 -7.07
C LYS A 130 10.79 14.73 -7.53
N HIS A 131 11.85 14.60 -6.74
CA HIS A 131 13.14 15.19 -7.04
C HIS A 131 13.81 14.39 -8.16
N ARG A 132 14.32 15.09 -9.18
CA ARG A 132 14.85 14.47 -10.40
C ARG A 132 16.14 13.74 -10.08
N VAL A 133 16.12 12.41 -10.15
CA VAL A 133 17.36 11.63 -10.26
C VAL A 133 17.96 11.94 -11.65
N ALA A 134 19.28 12.11 -11.71
CA ALA A 134 20.02 12.48 -12.90
C ALA A 134 19.53 11.71 -14.16
N GLN A 135 19.06 12.47 -15.14
CA GLN A 135 18.68 12.05 -16.51
C GLN A 135 17.63 10.93 -16.63
N ASN A 136 16.36 11.36 -16.51
CA ASN A 136 15.20 11.00 -17.36
C ASN A 136 14.01 10.27 -16.72
N TRP A 137 14.09 9.71 -15.51
CA TRP A 137 12.93 9.05 -14.89
C TRP A 137 12.62 9.60 -13.49
N THR A 138 11.37 10.00 -13.28
CA THR A 138 10.77 10.11 -11.94
C THR A 138 10.47 8.71 -11.43
N LEU A 139 10.46 8.50 -10.11
CA LEU A 139 10.09 7.21 -9.52
C LEU A 139 8.70 6.73 -10.00
N TRP A 140 7.82 7.67 -10.34
CA TRP A 140 6.49 7.41 -10.88
C TRP A 140 6.50 6.89 -12.32
N ASP A 141 7.54 7.18 -13.10
CA ASP A 141 7.70 6.60 -14.45
C ASP A 141 7.99 5.09 -14.38
N MET A 142 8.49 4.59 -13.24
CA MET A 142 8.61 3.15 -12.96
C MET A 142 7.33 2.51 -12.44
N ALA A 143 6.27 3.27 -12.16
CA ALA A 143 5.02 2.73 -11.61
C ALA A 143 4.40 1.61 -12.47
N PRO A 144 4.35 1.71 -13.82
CA PRO A 144 3.84 0.61 -14.65
C PRO A 144 4.67 -0.67 -14.49
N SER A 145 6.00 -0.54 -14.49
CA SER A 145 6.94 -1.65 -14.30
C SER A 145 6.81 -2.30 -12.91
N PHE A 146 6.72 -1.47 -11.86
CA PHE A 146 6.53 -1.92 -10.49
C PHE A 146 5.19 -2.64 -10.32
N LEU A 147 4.11 -2.10 -10.88
CA LEU A 147 2.80 -2.76 -10.88
C LEU A 147 2.83 -4.05 -11.68
N PHE A 148 3.46 -4.08 -12.85
CA PHE A 148 3.58 -5.30 -13.63
C PHE A 148 4.31 -6.40 -12.83
N TYR A 149 5.41 -6.04 -12.17
CA TYR A 149 6.12 -6.94 -11.27
C TYR A 149 5.20 -7.47 -10.17
N LEU A 150 4.55 -6.59 -9.40
CA LEU A 150 3.64 -6.98 -8.32
C LEU A 150 2.47 -7.84 -8.81
N ARG A 151 1.90 -7.50 -9.96
CA ARG A 151 0.81 -8.28 -10.57
C ARG A 151 1.26 -9.68 -10.91
N THR A 152 2.43 -9.79 -11.53
CA THR A 152 2.92 -11.07 -12.02
C THR A 152 3.31 -11.99 -10.86
N ILE A 153 3.97 -11.47 -9.81
CA ILE A 153 4.25 -12.29 -8.61
C ILE A 153 2.97 -12.70 -7.89
N THR A 154 1.99 -11.79 -7.76
CA THR A 154 0.71 -12.06 -7.09
C THR A 154 -0.07 -13.13 -7.84
N SER A 155 -0.22 -12.98 -9.17
CA SER A 155 -0.93 -13.94 -10.01
C SER A 155 -0.23 -15.30 -10.06
N HIS A 156 1.11 -15.35 -10.04
CA HIS A 156 1.86 -16.60 -9.99
C HIS A 156 1.69 -17.33 -8.65
N THR A 157 1.75 -16.59 -7.52
CA THR A 157 1.46 -17.14 -6.19
C THR A 157 0.02 -17.64 -6.12
N LEU A 158 -0.94 -16.88 -6.66
CA LEU A 158 -2.34 -17.25 -6.70
C LEU A 158 -2.57 -18.53 -7.50
N GLN A 159 -1.99 -18.63 -8.70
CA GLN A 159 -2.09 -19.80 -9.56
C GLN A 159 -1.56 -21.05 -8.87
N GLN A 160 -0.42 -20.95 -8.18
CA GLN A 160 0.14 -22.07 -7.43
C GLN A 160 -0.76 -22.53 -6.27
N LEU A 161 -1.38 -21.59 -5.56
CA LEU A 161 -2.31 -21.90 -4.47
C LEU A 161 -3.68 -22.40 -4.99
N GLN A 162 -4.02 -22.09 -6.23
CA GLN A 162 -5.23 -22.60 -6.88
C GLN A 162 -5.02 -23.97 -7.55
N ASP A 163 -3.78 -24.47 -7.65
CA ASP A 163 -3.50 -25.79 -8.24
C ASP A 163 -4.33 -26.88 -7.52
N PRO A 164 -5.16 -27.65 -8.24
CA PRO A 164 -5.93 -28.76 -7.67
C PRO A 164 -5.08 -29.81 -6.96
N LEU A 165 -3.81 -29.95 -7.33
CA LEU A 165 -2.88 -30.91 -6.73
C LEU A 165 -2.37 -30.47 -5.34
N VAL A 166 -2.50 -29.18 -4.99
CA VAL A 166 -2.14 -28.68 -3.66
C VAL A 166 -3.28 -28.99 -2.69
N VAL A 167 -3.00 -29.81 -1.68
CA VAL A 167 -3.96 -30.21 -0.65
C VAL A 167 -3.80 -29.28 0.56
N PRO A 168 -4.80 -28.46 0.91
CA PRO A 168 -4.68 -27.43 1.96
C PRO A 168 -4.25 -27.92 3.34
N SER A 169 -4.52 -29.18 3.68
CA SER A 169 -4.18 -29.80 4.96
C SER A 169 -2.78 -30.46 4.98
N VAL A 170 -2.11 -30.55 3.84
CA VAL A 170 -0.84 -31.27 3.68
C VAL A 170 0.21 -30.31 3.12
N GLU A 171 1.06 -29.76 3.99
CA GLU A 171 2.10 -28.79 3.62
C GLU A 171 3.00 -29.31 2.49
N GLU A 172 3.33 -30.61 2.51
CA GLU A 172 4.20 -31.29 1.54
C GLU A 172 3.64 -31.31 0.10
N SER A 173 2.33 -31.11 -0.06
CA SER A 173 1.72 -30.99 -1.38
C SER A 173 2.11 -29.70 -2.10
N PHE A 174 2.56 -28.68 -1.36
CA PHE A 174 3.01 -27.42 -1.90
C PHE A 174 4.44 -27.53 -2.42
N LYS A 175 4.58 -27.39 -3.75
CA LYS A 175 5.91 -27.32 -4.39
C LYS A 175 6.51 -25.94 -4.17
N SER A 176 7.83 -25.91 -3.94
CA SER A 176 8.61 -24.67 -3.81
C SER A 176 8.32 -23.73 -4.98
N LEU A 177 7.98 -22.48 -4.63
CA LEU A 177 7.58 -21.44 -5.56
C LEU A 177 8.74 -20.46 -5.75
N SER A 178 9.27 -20.36 -6.96
CA SER A 178 10.27 -19.36 -7.30
C SER A 178 9.61 -18.03 -7.69
N LEU A 179 10.02 -16.94 -7.03
CA LEU A 179 9.52 -15.60 -7.27
C LEU A 179 10.70 -14.63 -7.49
N PRO A 180 10.56 -13.64 -8.38
CA PRO A 180 9.49 -13.50 -9.36
C PRO A 180 9.56 -14.59 -10.45
N PRO A 181 8.45 -14.91 -11.14
CA PRO A 181 8.48 -15.86 -12.24
C PRO A 181 9.33 -15.33 -13.41
N GLN A 182 9.87 -16.24 -14.21
CA GLN A 182 10.80 -15.94 -15.29
C GLN A 182 10.19 -14.98 -16.33
N ILE A 183 8.87 -15.03 -16.53
CA ILE A 183 8.14 -14.08 -17.39
C ILE A 183 8.31 -12.65 -16.86
N ALA A 184 8.20 -12.43 -15.55
CA ALA A 184 8.41 -11.11 -14.97
C ALA A 184 9.87 -10.65 -15.14
N LEU A 185 10.83 -11.53 -14.88
CA LEU A 185 12.27 -11.20 -15.03
C LEU A 185 12.63 -10.85 -16.46
N SER A 186 12.09 -11.57 -17.43
CA SER A 186 12.39 -11.37 -18.86
C SER A 186 11.99 -9.99 -19.40
N GLN A 187 11.14 -9.25 -18.68
CA GLN A 187 10.81 -7.87 -19.04
C GLN A 187 11.79 -6.83 -18.48
N PHE A 188 12.51 -7.16 -17.40
CA PHE A 188 13.38 -6.21 -16.68
C PHE A 188 14.87 -6.52 -16.81
N VAL A 189 15.21 -7.77 -17.11
CA VAL A 189 16.58 -8.26 -17.15
C VAL A 189 16.79 -9.00 -18.46
N ASP A 190 17.87 -8.65 -19.16
CA ASP A 190 18.24 -9.35 -20.38
C ASP A 190 18.52 -10.83 -20.07
N LYS A 191 18.06 -11.73 -20.96
CA LYS A 191 18.05 -13.19 -20.71
C LYS A 191 19.43 -13.79 -20.46
N GLN A 192 20.50 -13.07 -20.82
CA GLN A 192 21.89 -13.48 -20.68
C GLN A 192 22.56 -12.92 -19.41
N SER A 193 21.85 -12.17 -18.59
CA SER A 193 22.43 -11.56 -17.39
C SER A 193 22.74 -12.62 -16.31
N PRO A 194 23.99 -12.67 -15.80
CA PRO A 194 24.37 -13.58 -14.72
C PRO A 194 23.67 -13.26 -13.39
N PHE A 195 23.05 -12.08 -13.26
CA PHE A 195 22.38 -11.63 -12.04
C PHE A 195 20.95 -12.16 -11.88
N THR A 196 20.41 -12.88 -12.87
CA THR A 196 19.03 -13.38 -12.83
C THR A 196 18.75 -14.32 -11.64
N SER A 197 19.74 -15.14 -11.25
CA SER A 197 19.63 -16.03 -10.08
C SER A 197 19.57 -15.26 -8.76
N GLN A 198 20.28 -14.13 -8.66
CA GLN A 198 20.30 -13.26 -7.47
C GLN A 198 19.00 -12.46 -7.30
N LEU A 199 18.21 -12.31 -8.37
CA LEU A 199 16.95 -11.58 -8.38
C LEU A 199 15.73 -12.46 -8.10
N THR A 200 15.97 -13.74 -7.77
CA THR A 200 14.93 -14.71 -7.41
C THR A 200 15.08 -15.19 -5.97
N TYR A 201 13.96 -15.49 -5.35
CA TYR A 201 13.89 -16.18 -4.06
C TYR A 201 12.86 -17.31 -4.14
N SER A 202 13.04 -18.34 -3.30
CA SER A 202 12.09 -19.45 -3.18
C SER A 202 11.17 -19.26 -1.98
N VAL A 203 9.92 -19.70 -2.14
CA VAL A 203 8.95 -19.84 -1.07
C VAL A 203 8.64 -21.32 -0.95
N ASP A 204 9.15 -21.93 0.12
CA ASP A 204 9.09 -23.38 0.29
C ASP A 204 7.89 -23.84 1.13
N ARG A 205 7.18 -22.89 1.76
CA ARG A 205 6.05 -23.17 2.65
C ARG A 205 4.77 -22.56 2.12
N MET A 206 3.70 -23.33 2.17
CA MET A 206 2.34 -22.93 1.80
C MET A 206 1.85 -21.77 2.67
N SER A 207 2.07 -21.86 3.99
CA SER A 207 1.76 -20.78 4.93
C SER A 207 2.43 -19.45 4.57
N GLN A 208 3.68 -19.49 4.11
CA GLN A 208 4.40 -18.31 3.64
C GLN A 208 3.81 -17.78 2.32
N ALA A 209 3.44 -18.66 1.39
CA ALA A 209 2.79 -18.26 0.14
C ALA A 209 1.43 -17.58 0.38
N LEU A 210 0.61 -18.11 1.30
CA LEU A 210 -0.66 -17.49 1.70
C LEU A 210 -0.45 -16.10 2.32
N GLN A 211 0.55 -15.97 3.20
CA GLN A 211 0.91 -14.68 3.80
C GLN A 211 1.44 -13.67 2.76
N GLN A 212 2.23 -14.15 1.79
CA GLN A 212 2.74 -13.32 0.71
C GLN A 212 1.62 -12.82 -0.20
N LEU A 213 0.63 -13.67 -0.53
CA LEU A 213 -0.53 -13.27 -1.32
C LEU A 213 -1.24 -12.06 -0.68
N ILE A 214 -1.52 -12.11 0.63
CA ILE A 214 -2.14 -10.99 1.36
C ILE A 214 -1.24 -9.76 1.33
N SER A 215 0.07 -9.95 1.54
CA SER A 215 1.03 -8.86 1.60
C SER A 215 1.15 -8.13 0.24
N PHE A 216 1.24 -8.88 -0.86
CA PHE A 216 1.29 -8.30 -2.20
C PHE A 216 0.01 -7.56 -2.55
N CYS A 217 -1.15 -8.11 -2.20
CA CYS A 217 -2.43 -7.45 -2.41
C CYS A 217 -2.50 -6.11 -1.67
N LYS A 218 -2.05 -6.06 -0.41
CA LYS A 218 -1.96 -4.80 0.37
C LYS A 218 -1.05 -3.78 -0.29
N VAL A 219 0.15 -4.20 -0.72
CA VAL A 219 1.11 -3.31 -1.38
C VAL A 219 0.55 -2.78 -2.69
N ALA A 220 -0.09 -3.64 -3.50
CA ALA A 220 -0.68 -3.25 -4.76
C ALA A 220 -1.94 -2.37 -4.60
N ALA A 221 -2.70 -2.55 -3.53
CA ALA A 221 -3.87 -1.72 -3.21
C ALA A 221 -3.51 -0.36 -2.59
N TYR A 222 -2.35 -0.25 -1.94
CA TYR A 222 -1.94 0.96 -1.21
C TYR A 222 -2.01 2.25 -2.04
N PRO A 223 -1.53 2.31 -3.32
CA PRO A 223 -1.65 3.52 -4.14
C PRO A 223 -3.10 3.95 -4.41
N LEU A 224 -4.07 3.03 -4.31
CA LEU A 224 -5.49 3.35 -4.41
C LEU A 224 -6.02 3.89 -3.09
N THR A 225 -5.67 3.26 -1.96
CA THR A 225 -6.30 3.52 -0.66
C THR A 225 -5.66 4.66 0.13
N ALA A 226 -4.37 4.96 -0.08
CA ALA A 226 -3.57 5.92 0.70
C ALA A 226 -4.08 7.38 0.67
N SER A 227 -5.02 7.72 -0.21
CA SER A 227 -5.58 9.09 -0.36
C SER A 227 -4.56 10.19 -0.65
N ASP A 228 -3.34 9.83 -1.08
CA ASP A 228 -2.28 10.77 -1.43
C ASP A 228 -2.38 11.18 -2.91
N ASP A 229 -2.39 12.50 -3.16
CA ASP A 229 -2.47 13.09 -4.50
C ASP A 229 -1.30 12.69 -5.42
N ALA A 230 -0.16 12.26 -4.87
CA ALA A 230 0.93 11.71 -5.65
C ALA A 230 0.50 10.47 -6.46
N PHE A 231 -0.33 9.59 -5.90
CA PHE A 231 -0.81 8.38 -6.57
C PHE A 231 -2.01 8.63 -7.51
N ASN A 232 -2.75 9.71 -7.29
CA ASN A 232 -3.92 10.07 -8.11
C ASN A 232 -3.53 10.44 -9.54
N ASN A 233 -2.33 10.98 -9.74
CA ASN A 233 -1.83 11.42 -11.05
C ASN A 233 -1.22 10.28 -11.89
N VAL A 234 -1.09 9.08 -11.35
CA VAL A 234 -0.49 7.93 -12.03
C VAL A 234 -1.58 6.98 -12.50
N THR A 235 -1.83 6.96 -13.81
CA THR A 235 -2.94 6.22 -14.45
C THR A 235 -2.86 4.71 -14.21
N SER A 236 -1.65 4.13 -14.20
CA SER A 236 -1.46 2.70 -14.02
C SER A 236 -2.02 2.18 -12.68
N PHE A 237 -2.01 3.00 -11.62
CA PHE A 237 -2.61 2.61 -10.34
C PHE A 237 -4.14 2.53 -10.44
N SER A 238 -4.80 3.46 -11.13
CA SER A 238 -6.25 3.36 -11.35
C SER A 238 -6.64 2.19 -12.25
N GLU A 239 -5.84 1.88 -13.26
CA GLU A 239 -6.07 0.75 -14.17
C GLU A 239 -5.93 -0.60 -13.48
N SER A 240 -5.14 -0.68 -12.40
CA SER A 240 -4.96 -1.94 -11.65
C SER A 240 -6.17 -2.30 -10.77
N ALA A 241 -7.12 -1.39 -10.54
CA ALA A 241 -8.23 -1.59 -9.63
C ALA A 241 -9.12 -2.79 -10.01
N VAL A 242 -9.43 -2.97 -11.30
CA VAL A 242 -10.25 -4.11 -11.75
C VAL A 242 -9.58 -5.44 -11.41
N TRP A 243 -8.28 -5.54 -11.71
CA TRP A 243 -7.49 -6.72 -11.39
C TRP A 243 -7.35 -6.95 -9.89
N LEU A 244 -7.20 -5.88 -9.08
CA LEU A 244 -7.20 -6.03 -7.62
C LEU A 244 -8.52 -6.63 -7.13
N ILE A 245 -9.65 -6.17 -7.67
CA ILE A 245 -10.97 -6.73 -7.33
C ILE A 245 -11.07 -8.21 -7.74
N ASP A 246 -10.53 -8.58 -8.92
CA ASP A 246 -10.44 -9.99 -9.34
C ASP A 246 -9.61 -10.82 -8.35
N VAL A 247 -8.42 -10.35 -8.00
CA VAL A 247 -7.54 -11.03 -7.04
C VAL A 247 -8.18 -11.17 -5.67
N LEU A 248 -8.94 -10.18 -5.20
CA LEU A 248 -9.69 -10.31 -3.94
C LEU A 248 -10.81 -11.36 -4.04
N GLY A 249 -11.45 -11.47 -5.20
CA GLY A 249 -12.40 -12.56 -5.49
C GLY A 249 -11.73 -13.93 -5.48
N ASP A 250 -10.54 -14.06 -6.06
CA ASP A 250 -9.77 -15.30 -6.03
C ASP A 250 -9.23 -15.62 -4.62
N MET A 251 -8.80 -14.61 -3.87
CA MET A 251 -8.41 -14.74 -2.46
C MET A 251 -9.56 -15.26 -1.61
N ARG A 252 -10.79 -14.82 -1.87
CA ARG A 252 -12.00 -15.37 -1.23
C ARG A 252 -12.15 -16.87 -1.51
N VAL A 253 -11.98 -17.30 -2.76
CA VAL A 253 -12.02 -18.73 -3.11
C VAL A 253 -10.93 -19.53 -2.40
N ILE A 254 -9.70 -18.99 -2.34
CA ILE A 254 -8.60 -19.59 -1.59
C ILE A 254 -8.93 -19.64 -0.10
N GLN A 255 -9.44 -18.57 0.50
CA GLN A 255 -9.82 -18.55 1.90
C GLN A 255 -10.84 -19.65 2.23
N THR A 256 -11.88 -19.81 1.40
CA THR A 256 -12.86 -20.89 1.56
C THR A 256 -12.23 -22.28 1.41
N ARG A 257 -11.27 -22.45 0.49
CA ARG A 257 -10.55 -23.72 0.28
C ARG A 257 -9.61 -24.08 1.43
N TYR A 258 -8.91 -23.10 2.00
CA TYR A 258 -7.86 -23.32 3.01
C TYR A 258 -8.38 -23.18 4.45
N GLY A 259 -9.56 -22.60 4.65
CA GLY A 259 -10.23 -22.49 5.94
C GLY A 259 -9.34 -21.80 6.99
N SER A 260 -9.17 -22.45 8.15
CA SER A 260 -8.34 -21.95 9.25
C SER A 260 -6.85 -21.81 8.92
N ASN A 261 -6.37 -22.44 7.85
CA ASN A 261 -4.97 -22.33 7.42
C ASN A 261 -4.70 -21.01 6.68
N PHE A 262 -5.76 -20.32 6.23
CA PHE A 262 -5.62 -19.00 5.62
C PHE A 262 -5.42 -17.93 6.71
N PRO A 263 -4.34 -17.12 6.65
CA PRO A 263 -3.96 -16.27 7.78
C PRO A 263 -4.77 -14.98 7.92
N ALA A 264 -5.65 -14.64 6.97
CA ALA A 264 -6.54 -13.50 7.06
C ALA A 264 -8.00 -13.93 7.27
N SER A 265 -8.77 -13.14 8.02
CA SER A 265 -10.22 -13.34 8.17
C SER A 265 -10.97 -12.86 6.93
N SER A 266 -12.19 -13.35 6.68
CA SER A 266 -13.05 -12.85 5.57
C SER A 266 -13.37 -11.38 5.75
N LEU A 267 -13.42 -10.93 7.00
CA LEU A 267 -13.50 -9.52 7.38
C LEU A 267 -12.36 -8.69 6.80
N HIS A 268 -11.13 -9.20 6.84
CA HIS A 268 -9.98 -8.48 6.31
C HIS A 268 -10.08 -8.23 4.80
N VAL A 269 -10.57 -9.21 4.05
CA VAL A 269 -10.80 -9.08 2.60
C VAL A 269 -11.94 -8.08 2.34
N LEU A 270 -12.99 -8.11 3.17
CA LEU A 270 -14.10 -7.15 3.10
C LEU A 270 -13.65 -5.71 3.36
N GLN A 271 -12.82 -5.47 4.39
CA GLN A 271 -12.26 -4.15 4.70
C GLN A 271 -11.48 -3.60 3.50
N LEU A 272 -10.61 -4.42 2.91
CA LEU A 272 -9.83 -4.00 1.75
C LEU A 272 -10.71 -3.69 0.53
N ALA A 273 -11.77 -4.48 0.30
CA ALA A 273 -12.74 -4.20 -0.76
C ALA A 273 -13.49 -2.87 -0.53
N GLN A 274 -13.87 -2.55 0.72
CA GLN A 274 -14.49 -1.27 1.09
C GLN A 274 -13.54 -0.09 0.88
N GLU A 275 -12.26 -0.23 1.25
CA GLU A 275 -11.25 0.81 1.05
C GLU A 275 -11.03 1.09 -0.44
N ILE A 276 -10.95 0.05 -1.27
CA ILE A 276 -10.84 0.19 -2.71
C ILE A 276 -12.09 0.86 -3.29
N GLU A 277 -13.30 0.42 -2.91
CA GLU A 277 -14.55 1.01 -3.40
C GLU A 277 -14.64 2.51 -3.06
N ARG A 278 -14.32 2.87 -1.81
CA ARG A 278 -14.27 4.25 -1.35
C ARG A 278 -13.25 5.08 -2.12
N ALA A 279 -12.08 4.51 -2.40
CA ALA A 279 -11.06 5.16 -3.21
C ALA A 279 -11.52 5.38 -4.66
N LEU A 280 -12.20 4.40 -5.26
CA LEU A 280 -12.74 4.51 -6.61
C LEU A 280 -13.78 5.62 -6.72
N ARG A 281 -14.66 5.79 -5.72
CA ARG A 281 -15.68 6.87 -5.72
C ARG A 281 -15.08 8.27 -5.74
N ARG A 282 -13.88 8.44 -5.17
CA ARG A 282 -13.18 9.72 -5.14
C ARG A 282 -12.49 10.06 -6.46
N ARG A 283 -12.26 9.06 -7.32
CA ARG A 283 -11.55 9.23 -8.59
C ARG A 283 -12.52 9.50 -9.72
N LYS A 284 -12.17 10.47 -10.58
CA LYS A 284 -12.93 10.77 -11.80
C LYS A 284 -12.52 9.80 -12.91
N GLY A 285 -13.46 9.42 -13.77
CA GLY A 285 -13.19 8.61 -14.96
C GLY A 285 -13.16 7.09 -14.74
N ILE A 286 -13.45 6.61 -13.52
CA ILE A 286 -13.67 5.18 -13.27
C ILE A 286 -15.03 4.76 -13.85
N SER A 287 -15.06 3.65 -14.59
CA SER A 287 -16.31 3.17 -15.18
C SER A 287 -17.26 2.63 -14.10
N ALA A 288 -18.56 2.84 -14.29
CA ALA A 288 -19.60 2.29 -13.41
C ALA A 288 -19.50 0.76 -13.27
N SER A 289 -18.93 0.05 -14.26
CA SER A 289 -18.69 -1.39 -14.19
C SER A 289 -17.68 -1.79 -13.11
N VAL A 290 -16.64 -0.99 -12.85
CA VAL A 290 -15.66 -1.28 -11.78
C VAL A 290 -16.32 -1.16 -10.41
N HIS A 291 -17.12 -0.12 -10.20
CA HIS A 291 -17.91 0.04 -8.98
C HIS A 291 -18.84 -1.15 -8.75
N LYS A 292 -19.63 -1.53 -9.77
CA LYS A 292 -20.51 -2.70 -9.70
C LYS A 292 -19.76 -3.98 -9.32
N LYS A 293 -18.55 -4.18 -9.86
CA LYS A 293 -17.71 -5.33 -9.55
C LYS A 293 -17.24 -5.34 -8.09
N ALA A 294 -16.81 -4.20 -7.55
CA ALA A 294 -16.46 -4.05 -6.15
C ALA A 294 -17.65 -4.32 -5.22
N ILE A 295 -18.83 -3.75 -5.52
CA ILE A 295 -20.06 -4.01 -4.75
C ILE A 295 -20.45 -5.49 -4.79
N THR A 296 -20.37 -6.11 -5.97
CA THR A 296 -20.66 -7.55 -6.15
C THR A 296 -19.76 -8.41 -5.26
N LEU A 297 -18.46 -8.13 -5.23
CA LEU A 297 -17.53 -8.82 -4.34
C LEU A 297 -17.91 -8.64 -2.86
N MET A 298 -18.27 -7.42 -2.44
CA MET A 298 -18.72 -7.17 -1.06
C MET A 298 -19.99 -7.95 -0.71
N ILE A 299 -20.95 -8.08 -1.64
CA ILE A 299 -22.15 -8.91 -1.42
C ILE A 299 -21.76 -10.36 -1.14
N LEU A 300 -20.87 -10.92 -1.97
CA LEU A 300 -20.42 -12.30 -1.84
C LEU A 300 -19.65 -12.57 -0.54
N LEU A 301 -18.85 -11.60 -0.09
CA LEU A 301 -18.12 -11.67 1.19
C LEU A 301 -19.08 -11.51 2.37
N CYS A 302 -20.10 -10.66 2.27
CA CYS A 302 -21.10 -10.49 3.33
C CYS A 302 -21.94 -11.75 3.53
N GLY A 303 -22.33 -12.43 2.45
CA GLY A 303 -23.03 -13.72 2.55
C GLY A 303 -22.19 -14.77 3.29
N GLU A 304 -20.92 -14.93 2.93
CA GLU A 304 -20.02 -15.86 3.64
C GLU A 304 -19.85 -15.49 5.12
N ILE A 305 -19.67 -14.21 5.44
CA ILE A 305 -19.59 -13.75 6.82
C ILE A 305 -20.91 -14.08 7.55
N ALA A 306 -22.08 -13.84 6.95
CA ALA A 306 -23.36 -14.20 7.53
C ALA A 306 -23.47 -15.71 7.82
N THR A 307 -23.07 -16.59 6.89
CA THR A 307 -23.06 -18.05 7.17
C THR A 307 -22.17 -18.40 8.36
N SER A 308 -21.01 -17.77 8.49
CA SER A 308 -20.06 -18.03 9.58
C SER A 308 -20.53 -17.50 10.94
N LEU A 309 -21.33 -16.43 10.94
CA LEU A 309 -21.89 -15.79 12.13
C LEU A 309 -23.22 -16.40 12.58
N ASN A 310 -23.87 -17.23 11.75
CA ASN A 310 -25.16 -17.86 12.03
C ASN A 310 -25.27 -18.57 13.40
N PRO A 311 -24.22 -19.20 13.98
CA PRO A 311 -24.33 -19.79 15.32
C PRO A 311 -24.16 -18.80 16.49
N MET A 312 -23.87 -17.52 16.25
CA MET A 312 -23.51 -16.54 17.30
C MET A 312 -24.51 -15.37 17.38
N PRO A 313 -25.02 -15.01 18.57
CA PRO A 313 -25.78 -13.77 18.75
C PRO A 313 -24.91 -12.56 18.37
N MET A 314 -25.47 -11.57 17.65
CA MET A 314 -24.73 -10.36 17.22
C MET A 314 -24.09 -9.54 18.35
N LEU A 315 -24.50 -9.78 19.60
CA LEU A 315 -23.97 -9.13 20.80
C LEU A 315 -22.63 -9.73 21.28
N ASP A 316 -22.29 -10.95 20.85
CA ASP A 316 -21.05 -11.63 21.22
C ASP A 316 -19.93 -11.41 20.17
N ILE A 317 -20.24 -10.70 19.08
CA ILE A 317 -19.29 -10.34 18.03
C ILE A 317 -18.52 -9.08 18.47
N ASP A 318 -17.23 -9.05 18.19
CA ASP A 318 -16.42 -7.86 18.47
C ASP A 318 -16.95 -6.62 17.71
N GLU A 319 -16.80 -5.46 18.34
CA GLU A 319 -17.37 -4.20 17.83
C GLU A 319 -16.81 -3.82 16.44
N GLU A 320 -15.54 -4.16 16.16
CA GLU A 320 -14.86 -3.85 14.90
C GLU A 320 -15.43 -4.68 13.73
N THR A 321 -15.65 -5.98 13.96
CA THR A 321 -16.32 -6.88 13.01
C THR A 321 -17.72 -6.39 12.69
N ARG A 322 -18.50 -6.08 13.73
CA ARG A 322 -19.86 -5.55 13.58
C ARG A 322 -19.86 -4.25 12.78
N HIS A 323 -18.97 -3.31 13.12
CA HIS A 323 -18.85 -2.03 12.43
C HIS A 323 -18.52 -2.22 10.94
N THR A 324 -17.51 -3.03 10.65
CA THR A 324 -17.06 -3.31 9.28
C THR A 324 -18.19 -3.93 8.44
N TYR A 325 -18.87 -4.93 8.99
CA TYR A 325 -19.97 -5.63 8.31
C TYR A 325 -21.16 -4.69 8.06
N CYS A 326 -21.61 -3.94 9.07
CA CYS A 326 -22.70 -2.97 8.92
C CYS A 326 -22.36 -1.87 7.89
N MET A 327 -21.11 -1.40 7.87
CA MET A 327 -20.66 -0.43 6.87
C MET A 327 -20.74 -1.01 5.45
N ALA A 328 -20.45 -2.30 5.26
CA ALA A 328 -20.57 -2.96 3.97
C ALA A 328 -22.04 -3.03 3.53
N LEU A 329 -22.95 -3.41 4.43
CA LEU A 329 -24.39 -3.45 4.16
C LEU A 329 -24.93 -2.07 3.79
N ALA A 330 -24.50 -1.01 4.45
CA ALA A 330 -24.88 0.37 4.10
C ALA A 330 -24.43 0.74 2.68
N ILE A 331 -23.18 0.42 2.31
CA ILE A 331 -22.64 0.66 0.96
C ILE A 331 -23.43 -0.13 -0.09
N ILE A 332 -23.72 -1.40 0.17
CA ILE A 332 -24.50 -2.28 -0.71
C ILE A 332 -25.93 -1.75 -0.88
N THR A 333 -26.57 -1.31 0.21
CA THR A 333 -27.93 -0.76 0.20
C THR A 333 -27.99 0.49 -0.68
N ALA A 334 -27.05 1.42 -0.49
CA ALA A 334 -26.94 2.61 -1.33
C ALA A 334 -26.70 2.28 -2.81
N ALA A 335 -25.90 1.26 -3.12
CA ALA A 335 -25.70 0.82 -4.49
C ALA A 335 -26.93 0.10 -5.09
N SER A 336 -27.75 -0.53 -4.25
CA SER A 336 -28.95 -1.27 -4.65
C SER A 336 -30.10 -0.34 -5.02
N THR A 337 -30.20 0.84 -4.39
CA THR A 337 -31.18 1.87 -4.78
C THR A 337 -30.84 2.47 -6.15
N GLU A 338 -29.56 2.57 -6.49
CA GLU A 338 -29.09 3.04 -7.79
C GLU A 338 -29.12 1.95 -8.88
N ASN A 339 -29.04 0.66 -8.49
CA ASN A 339 -28.96 -0.44 -9.44
C ASN A 339 -29.77 -1.68 -9.02
N THR A 340 -30.85 -1.95 -9.74
CA THR A 340 -31.76 -3.08 -9.50
C THR A 340 -31.09 -4.45 -9.60
N SER A 341 -30.07 -4.62 -10.44
CA SER A 341 -29.35 -5.91 -10.54
C SER A 341 -28.50 -6.20 -9.30
N ILE A 342 -27.90 -5.16 -8.71
CA ILE A 342 -27.19 -5.26 -7.42
C ILE A 342 -28.19 -5.60 -6.32
N GLY A 343 -29.35 -4.92 -6.29
CA GLY A 343 -30.39 -5.19 -5.30
C GLY A 343 -30.86 -6.65 -5.33
N ARG A 344 -31.16 -7.20 -6.52
CA ARG A 344 -31.53 -8.62 -6.64
C ARG A 344 -30.45 -9.57 -6.15
N LEU A 345 -29.18 -9.28 -6.46
CA LEU A 345 -28.08 -10.11 -6.00
C LEU A 345 -27.89 -10.03 -4.48
N ALA A 346 -28.01 -8.83 -3.90
CA ALA A 346 -27.93 -8.62 -2.45
C ALA A 346 -29.05 -9.38 -1.72
N VAL A 347 -30.26 -9.38 -2.26
CA VAL A 347 -31.38 -10.14 -1.69
C VAL A 347 -31.07 -11.64 -1.69
N SER A 348 -30.68 -12.19 -2.85
CA SER A 348 -30.37 -13.62 -2.99
C SER A 348 -29.15 -14.07 -2.19
N GLY A 349 -28.15 -13.21 -2.01
CA GLY A 349 -26.87 -13.57 -1.38
C GLY A 349 -26.76 -13.22 0.10
N ILE A 350 -27.58 -12.30 0.60
CA ILE A 350 -27.51 -11.82 1.98
C ILE A 350 -28.87 -11.90 2.66
N VAL A 351 -29.97 -11.50 2.01
CA VAL A 351 -31.28 -11.37 2.69
C VAL A 351 -31.89 -12.72 3.04
N ASP A 352 -31.80 -13.71 2.14
CA ASP A 352 -32.30 -15.06 2.44
C ASP A 352 -31.55 -15.70 3.63
N GLU A 353 -30.24 -15.46 3.76
CA GLU A 353 -29.44 -15.95 4.89
C GLU A 353 -29.56 -15.08 6.15
N SER A 354 -29.70 -13.76 5.97
CA SER A 354 -29.86 -12.82 7.09
C SER A 354 -31.26 -12.86 7.69
N SER A 355 -32.26 -13.43 6.99
CA SER A 355 -33.65 -13.65 7.45
C SER A 355 -33.72 -14.35 8.82
N MET A 356 -32.73 -15.18 9.15
CA MET A 356 -32.60 -15.81 10.48
C MET A 356 -32.17 -14.84 11.59
N PHE A 357 -31.40 -13.80 11.27
CA PHE A 357 -30.88 -12.82 12.23
C PHE A 357 -31.93 -11.78 12.67
N TYR A 358 -33.01 -11.60 11.89
CA TYR A 358 -34.12 -10.68 12.20
C TYR A 358 -34.82 -11.01 13.52
N THR A 359 -34.78 -12.28 13.95
CA THR A 359 -35.39 -12.72 15.21
C THR A 359 -34.62 -12.23 16.45
N SER A 360 -33.39 -11.74 16.27
CA SER A 360 -32.48 -11.34 17.36
C SER A 360 -32.18 -9.84 17.45
N LEU A 361 -32.62 -9.05 16.46
CA LEU A 361 -32.44 -7.60 16.46
C LEU A 361 -33.58 -6.92 17.24
N PRO A 362 -33.29 -6.05 18.22
CA PRO A 362 -34.33 -5.28 18.90
C PRO A 362 -35.11 -4.43 17.90
N GLU A 363 -36.44 -4.56 17.93
CA GLU A 363 -37.35 -3.72 17.14
C GLU A 363 -37.04 -2.23 17.38
N GLY A 364 -36.95 -1.45 16.29
CA GLY A 364 -36.73 0.00 16.36
C GLY A 364 -35.27 0.48 16.26
N THR A 365 -34.30 -0.41 16.03
CA THR A 365 -32.93 0.01 15.66
C THR A 365 -32.86 0.47 14.19
N ASP A 366 -31.97 1.42 13.87
CA ASP A 366 -31.81 1.94 12.50
C ASP A 366 -31.51 0.83 11.47
N LEU A 367 -30.89 -0.28 11.91
CA LEU A 367 -30.65 -1.49 11.13
C LEU A 367 -31.94 -2.29 10.86
N TRP A 368 -32.81 -2.42 11.86
CA TRP A 368 -34.13 -3.05 11.70
C TRP A 368 -35.02 -2.24 10.73
N VAL A 369 -35.01 -0.92 10.87
CA VAL A 369 -35.74 0.00 9.98
C VAL A 369 -35.17 -0.06 8.56
N GLY A 370 -33.85 -0.09 8.39
CA GLY A 370 -33.19 -0.19 7.08
C GLY A 370 -33.55 -1.49 6.34
N CYS A 371 -33.56 -2.63 7.03
CA CYS A 371 -33.91 -3.91 6.42
C CYS A 371 -35.42 -4.04 6.10
N ILE A 372 -36.30 -3.46 6.92
CA ILE A 372 -37.76 -3.41 6.62
C ILE A 372 -38.05 -2.48 5.44
N LEU A 373 -37.39 -1.33 5.37
CA LEU A 373 -37.53 -0.41 4.24
C LEU A 373 -37.04 -1.07 2.94
N HIS A 374 -36.01 -1.91 3.00
CA HIS A 374 -35.54 -2.69 1.85
C HIS A 374 -36.60 -3.70 1.36
N ASN A 375 -37.24 -4.45 2.25
CA ASN A 375 -38.34 -5.36 1.89
C ASN A 375 -39.59 -4.63 1.37
N SER A 376 -39.87 -3.44 1.90
CA SER A 376 -41.03 -2.63 1.50
C SER A 376 -40.86 -1.98 0.13
N SER A 377 -39.63 -1.63 -0.25
CA SER A 377 -39.31 -1.04 -1.57
C SER A 377 -39.34 -2.04 -2.73
N ILE A 378 -39.37 -3.34 -2.43
CA ILE A 378 -39.43 -4.44 -3.42
C ILE A 378 -40.89 -4.88 -3.68
N SER A 379 -41.83 -4.47 -2.83
CA SER A 379 -43.25 -4.82 -2.96
C SER A 379 -44.06 -3.84 -3.84
N ASN A 380 -43.40 -2.90 -4.53
CA ASN A 380 -44.01 -1.95 -5.46
C ASN A 380 -43.40 -2.04 -6.87
#